data_AF-A0AA38GDJ6-F1
#
_entry.id   AF-A0AA38GDJ6-F1
#
_cell.length_a   1.000
_cell.length_b   1.000
_cell.length_c   1.000
_cell.angle_alpha   90.00
_cell.angle_beta   90.00
_cell.angle_gamma   90.00
#
_symmetry.space_group_name_H-M   'P 1'
#
loop_
_entity.id
_entity.type
_entity.pdbx_description
1 polymer ?
#
loop_
_entity_poly.entity_id
_entity_poly.type
_entity_poly.pdbx_seq_one_letter_code
_entity_poly.pdbx_strand_id
1 'polypeptide(L)'
;MAQSRSDFGIDEGPTSPTFTRRNRNHHPNLWSDELIQSLTSPYGVSSYLERRETLVKEIGDMLKRVGDGEGEFRPSPYDTAWVARIPAIDDSSAPHFPQTLGWILENQEGDGSWGSDDSYSEFSLADQLLNTLACILALVSWERGQHNVNK
;
A
#
# COMPACT_ATOMS: atom_id res chain seq x y z
N MET A 1 -27.05 48.17 -49.83
CA MET A 1 -27.29 48.45 -48.39
C MET A 1 -26.49 47.39 -47.63
N ALA A 2 -25.22 47.70 -47.37
CA ALA A 2 -24.66 48.09 -46.06
C ALA A 2 -24.12 46.82 -45.34
N GLN A 3 -22.79 46.63 -45.30
CA GLN A 3 -21.90 46.92 -44.14
C GLN A 3 -22.13 45.89 -42.99
N SER A 4 -21.16 45.36 -42.23
CA SER A 4 -19.77 45.71 -41.95
C SER A 4 -19.30 44.83 -40.77
N ARG A 5 -18.00 44.49 -40.73
CA ARG A 5 -17.09 44.31 -39.56
C ARG A 5 -17.39 43.23 -38.49
N SER A 6 -16.42 42.36 -38.16
CA SER A 6 -15.35 42.50 -37.13
C SER A 6 -15.92 42.31 -35.70
N ASP A 7 -15.34 41.65 -34.72
CA ASP A 7 -13.95 41.35 -34.34
C ASP A 7 -13.94 40.27 -33.21
N PHE A 8 -12.80 39.58 -33.06
CA PHE A 8 -12.10 39.16 -31.83
C PHE A 8 -12.88 38.61 -30.61
N GLY A 9 -12.59 37.37 -30.18
CA GLY A 9 -11.70 37.10 -29.03
C GLY A 9 -12.55 36.62 -27.82
N ILE A 10 -12.19 35.73 -26.90
CA ILE A 10 -10.99 35.00 -26.49
C ILE A 10 -11.57 33.72 -25.83
N ASP A 11 -11.09 32.52 -26.20
CA ASP A 11 -11.44 31.29 -25.47
C ASP A 11 -10.53 31.19 -24.24
N GLU A 12 -11.01 31.76 -23.13
CA GLU A 12 -10.39 31.70 -21.81
C GLU A 12 -10.51 30.27 -21.26
N GLY A 13 -9.39 29.53 -21.29
CA GLY A 13 -8.91 28.54 -20.31
C GLY A 13 -9.86 27.46 -19.73
N PRO A 14 -9.35 26.24 -19.45
CA PRO A 14 -10.20 25.18 -18.92
C PRO A 14 -10.67 25.54 -17.50
N THR A 15 -11.96 25.81 -17.36
CA THR A 15 -12.64 25.94 -16.08
C THR A 15 -12.44 24.66 -15.28
N SER A 16 -11.75 24.77 -14.14
CA SER A 16 -11.62 23.70 -13.15
C SER A 16 -13.01 23.10 -12.85
N PRO A 17 -13.19 21.77 -12.91
CA PRO A 17 -14.51 21.19 -12.72
C PRO A 17 -14.98 21.42 -11.29
N THR A 18 -16.06 22.19 -11.16
CA THR A 18 -16.79 22.39 -9.92
C THR A 18 -17.34 21.04 -9.46
N PHE A 19 -16.76 20.47 -8.41
CA PHE A 19 -17.27 19.25 -7.80
C PHE A 19 -18.63 19.53 -7.15
N THR A 20 -19.72 19.31 -7.88
CA THR A 20 -21.07 19.38 -7.34
C THR A 20 -21.28 18.21 -6.38
N ARG A 21 -21.18 18.48 -5.08
CA ARG A 21 -21.58 17.55 -4.01
C ARG A 21 -23.02 17.09 -4.29
N ARG A 22 -23.31 15.78 -4.17
CA ARG A 22 -24.67 15.24 -4.36
C ARG A 22 -25.66 16.04 -3.51
N ASN A 23 -26.45 16.89 -4.16
CA ASN A 23 -27.53 17.62 -3.53
C ASN A 23 -28.69 16.64 -3.34
N ARG A 24 -28.77 16.01 -2.17
CA ARG A 24 -30.05 15.46 -1.72
C ARG A 24 -30.86 16.66 -1.25
N ASN A 25 -31.91 17.01 -2.01
CA ASN A 25 -32.89 18.00 -1.58
C ASN A 25 -33.38 17.60 -0.19
N HIS A 26 -33.10 18.43 0.82
CA HIS A 26 -33.50 18.15 2.20
C HIS A 26 -35.03 18.16 2.27
N HIS A 27 -35.62 17.21 3.00
CA HIS A 27 -37.08 17.11 3.12
C HIS A 27 -37.56 18.22 4.07
N PRO A 28 -38.39 19.18 3.59
CA PRO A 28 -38.65 20.45 4.30
C PRO A 28 -39.34 20.31 5.66
N ASN A 29 -39.88 19.13 5.99
CA ASN A 29 -40.58 18.87 7.26
C ASN A 29 -39.70 18.23 8.36
N LEU A 30 -38.43 17.92 8.07
CA LEU A 30 -37.52 17.24 9.02
C LEU A 30 -36.37 18.13 9.48
N TRP A 31 -36.03 19.17 8.72
CA TRP A 31 -34.92 20.09 8.98
C TRP A 31 -35.39 21.50 8.62
N SER A 32 -35.30 22.45 9.54
CA SER A 32 -35.58 23.85 9.24
C SER A 32 -34.42 24.50 8.50
N ASP A 33 -34.70 25.52 7.69
CA ASP A 33 -33.66 26.33 7.05
C ASP A 33 -32.75 26.98 8.10
N GLU A 34 -33.29 27.33 9.26
CA GLU A 34 -32.54 27.85 10.41
C GLU A 34 -31.50 26.83 10.91
N LEU A 35 -31.90 25.56 11.05
CA LEU A 35 -30.99 24.48 11.45
C LEU A 35 -29.89 24.29 10.40
N ILE A 36 -30.24 24.26 9.11
CA ILE A 36 -29.26 24.09 8.02
C ILE A 36 -28.28 25.27 7.98
N GLN A 37 -28.76 26.50 8.16
CA GLN A 37 -27.93 27.70 8.17
C GLN A 37 -27.06 27.82 9.43
N SER A 38 -27.45 27.20 10.54
CA SER A 38 -26.63 27.12 11.76
C SER A 38 -25.42 26.19 11.62
N LEU A 39 -25.43 25.29 10.62
CA LEU A 39 -24.33 24.34 10.41
C LEU A 39 -23.08 25.05 9.93
N THR A 40 -22.02 24.98 10.75
CA THR A 40 -20.68 25.42 10.36
C THR A 40 -19.83 24.20 10.05
N SER A 41 -19.32 24.10 8.81
CA SER A 41 -18.41 23.02 8.44
C SER A 41 -16.96 23.50 8.58
N PRO A 42 -16.14 22.89 9.44
CA PRO A 42 -14.71 23.19 9.46
C PRO A 42 -14.03 22.73 8.17
N TYR A 43 -14.65 21.87 7.36
CA TYR A 43 -14.09 21.32 6.12
C TYR A 43 -14.21 22.24 4.90
N GLY A 44 -14.80 23.43 5.05
CA GLY A 44 -14.93 24.42 3.98
C GLY A 44 -13.66 25.25 3.73
N VAL A 45 -12.65 25.16 4.60
CA VAL A 45 -11.41 25.95 4.48
C VAL A 45 -10.43 25.37 3.45
N SER A 46 -9.62 26.23 2.82
CA SER A 46 -8.68 25.88 1.72
C SER A 46 -7.77 24.69 2.05
N SER A 47 -7.33 24.57 3.30
CA SER A 47 -6.40 23.52 3.72
C SER A 47 -6.95 22.10 3.53
N TYR A 48 -8.27 21.88 3.66
CA TYR A 48 -8.85 20.57 3.39
C TYR A 48 -8.92 20.25 1.90
N LEU A 49 -9.07 21.26 1.04
CA LEU A 49 -9.01 21.08 -0.41
C LEU A 49 -7.57 20.76 -0.85
N GLU A 50 -6.58 21.49 -0.33
CA GLU A 50 -5.16 21.22 -0.59
C GLU A 50 -4.76 19.81 -0.13
N ARG A 51 -5.19 19.41 1.09
CA ARG A 51 -4.95 18.06 1.59
C ARG A 51 -5.67 17.01 0.73
N ARG A 52 -6.90 17.27 0.28
CA ARG A 52 -7.62 16.39 -0.64
C ARG A 52 -6.85 16.19 -1.94
N GLU A 53 -6.40 17.26 -2.59
CA GLU A 53 -5.63 17.15 -3.84
C GLU A 53 -4.34 16.36 -3.64
N THR A 54 -3.65 16.60 -2.52
CA THR A 54 -2.45 15.86 -2.14
C THR A 54 -2.74 14.37 -1.99
N LEU A 55 -3.79 14.01 -1.26
CA LEU A 55 -4.18 12.61 -1.04
C LEU A 55 -4.63 11.92 -2.33
N VAL A 56 -5.39 12.62 -3.19
CA VAL A 56 -5.81 12.09 -4.50
C VAL A 56 -4.59 11.79 -5.36
N LYS A 57 -3.60 12.69 -5.35
CA LYS A 57 -2.34 12.47 -6.05
C LYS A 57 -1.56 11.29 -5.47
N GLU A 58 -1.36 11.24 -4.16
CA GLU A 58 -0.64 10.14 -3.47
C GLU A 58 -1.27 8.77 -3.76
N ILE A 59 -2.60 8.66 -3.68
CA ILE A 59 -3.33 7.42 -3.99
C ILE A 59 -3.21 7.10 -5.49
N GLY A 60 -3.34 8.10 -6.36
CA GLY A 60 -3.17 7.91 -7.79
C GLY A 60 -1.79 7.39 -8.16
N ASP A 61 -0.74 7.91 -7.53
CA ASP A 61 0.64 7.47 -7.73
C ASP A 61 0.88 6.07 -7.15
N MET A 62 0.32 5.75 -5.98
CA MET A 62 0.36 4.40 -5.40
C MET A 62 -0.30 3.35 -6.33
N LEU A 63 -1.48 3.65 -6.87
CA LEU A 63 -2.19 2.73 -7.78
C LEU A 63 -1.45 2.52 -9.10
N LYS A 64 -0.77 3.57 -9.62
CA LYS A 64 0.09 3.42 -10.80
C LYS A 64 1.26 2.49 -10.52
N ARG A 65 1.98 2.67 -9.41
CA ARG A 65 3.08 1.78 -9.01
C ARG A 65 2.65 0.32 -8.93
N VAL A 66 1.46 0.05 -8.37
CA VAL A 66 0.89 -1.30 -8.35
C VAL A 66 0.61 -1.82 -9.77
N GLY A 67 0.04 -0.99 -10.65
CA GLY A 67 -0.20 -1.32 -12.06
C GLY A 67 1.07 -1.59 -12.86
N ASP A 68 2.16 -0.89 -12.56
CA ASP A 68 3.48 -1.04 -13.19
C ASP A 68 4.28 -2.22 -12.63
N GLY A 69 3.75 -2.95 -11.64
CA GLY A 69 4.41 -4.09 -11.00
C GLY A 69 5.44 -3.70 -9.93
N GLU A 70 5.53 -2.41 -9.58
CA GLU A 70 6.37 -1.85 -8.52
C GLU A 70 5.62 -1.77 -7.17
N GLY A 71 4.61 -2.61 -6.99
CA GLY A 71 3.88 -2.73 -5.73
C GLY A 71 4.80 -3.19 -4.60
N GLU A 72 4.75 -2.52 -3.45
CA GLU A 72 5.46 -2.95 -2.26
C GLU A 72 4.65 -4.04 -1.54
N PHE A 73 5.19 -5.26 -1.50
CA PHE A 73 4.64 -6.36 -0.72
C PHE A 73 5.61 -6.73 0.39
N ARG A 74 5.07 -7.09 1.56
CA ARG A 74 5.89 -7.62 2.64
C ARG A 74 6.45 -8.99 2.20
N PRO A 75 7.74 -9.28 2.47
CA PRO A 75 8.28 -10.60 2.24
C PRO A 75 7.51 -11.67 3.02
N SER A 76 7.32 -12.83 2.41
CA SER A 76 6.77 -14.02 3.06
C SER A 76 7.94 -14.93 3.49
N PRO A 77 8.22 -15.07 4.79
CA PRO A 77 9.30 -15.95 5.26
C PRO A 77 9.07 -17.40 4.83
N TYR A 78 7.83 -17.89 4.90
CA TYR A 78 7.44 -19.22 4.45
C TYR A 78 7.81 -19.48 2.99
N ASP A 79 7.37 -18.63 2.06
CA ASP A 79 7.65 -18.81 0.63
C ASP A 79 9.15 -18.65 0.34
N THR A 80 9.81 -17.69 1.00
CA THR A 80 11.25 -17.45 0.88
C THR A 80 12.05 -18.69 1.32
N ALA A 81 11.64 -19.36 2.39
CA ALA A 81 12.24 -20.60 2.87
C ALA A 81 12.05 -21.76 1.90
N TRP A 82 10.89 -21.86 1.24
CA TRP A 82 10.70 -22.85 0.18
C TRP A 82 11.63 -22.62 -1.00
N VAL A 83 11.78 -21.37 -1.45
CA VAL A 83 12.70 -21.02 -2.53
C VAL A 83 14.17 -21.27 -2.13
N ALA A 84 14.53 -20.98 -0.87
CA ALA A 84 15.89 -21.21 -0.36
C ALA A 84 16.30 -22.69 -0.39
N ARG A 85 15.36 -23.63 -0.37
CA ARG A 85 15.64 -25.08 -0.39
C ARG A 85 15.89 -25.64 -1.78
N ILE A 86 15.75 -24.85 -2.84
CA ILE A 86 15.95 -25.31 -4.21
C ILE A 86 17.46 -25.51 -4.45
N PRO A 87 17.93 -26.72 -4.78
CA PRO A 87 19.34 -26.96 -5.09
C PRO A 87 19.70 -26.38 -6.46
N ALA A 88 20.97 -25.98 -6.62
CA ALA A 88 21.46 -25.48 -7.89
C ALA A 88 21.44 -26.56 -8.99
N ILE A 89 21.11 -26.14 -10.21
CA ILE A 89 21.00 -27.05 -11.38
C ILE A 89 22.36 -27.59 -11.81
N ASP A 90 23.44 -26.88 -11.49
CA ASP A 90 24.81 -27.24 -11.82
C ASP A 90 25.43 -28.29 -10.89
N ASP A 91 24.61 -28.92 -10.04
CA ASP A 91 25.00 -29.91 -9.03
C ASP A 91 26.03 -29.36 -8.02
N SER A 92 26.10 -28.03 -7.87
CA SER A 92 26.81 -27.44 -6.75
C SER A 92 26.07 -27.79 -5.45
N SER A 93 26.81 -28.08 -4.38
CA SER A 93 26.26 -28.33 -3.04
C SER A 93 25.80 -27.02 -2.38
N ALA A 94 25.05 -26.21 -3.12
CA ALA A 94 24.66 -24.85 -2.80
C ALA A 94 23.20 -24.58 -3.24
N PRO A 95 22.51 -23.62 -2.58
CA PRO A 95 21.19 -23.20 -3.00
C PRO A 95 21.23 -22.50 -4.37
N HIS A 96 20.23 -22.74 -5.22
CA HIS A 96 20.08 -22.06 -6.50
C HIS A 96 19.89 -20.54 -6.33
N PHE A 97 19.24 -20.14 -5.24
CA PHE A 97 18.96 -18.76 -4.88
C PHE A 97 19.62 -18.41 -3.53
N PRO A 98 20.94 -18.18 -3.46
CA PRO A 98 21.63 -17.93 -2.19
C PRO A 98 21.12 -16.70 -1.44
N GLN A 99 20.55 -15.72 -2.15
CA GLN A 99 19.97 -14.52 -1.56
C GLN A 99 18.77 -14.80 -0.65
N THR A 100 17.98 -15.85 -0.92
CA THR A 100 16.83 -16.17 -0.06
C THR A 100 17.30 -16.80 1.25
N LEU A 101 18.35 -17.62 1.21
CA LEU A 101 18.99 -18.14 2.41
C LEU A 101 19.66 -17.03 3.24
N GLY A 102 20.30 -16.07 2.56
CA GLY A 102 20.84 -14.86 3.20
C GLY A 102 19.76 -14.04 3.90
N TRP A 103 18.64 -13.78 3.22
CA TRP A 103 17.50 -13.07 3.79
C TRP A 103 16.97 -13.75 5.06
N ILE A 104 16.83 -15.08 5.07
CA ILE A 104 16.37 -15.83 6.25
C ILE A 104 17.32 -15.61 7.44
N LEU A 105 18.64 -15.63 7.23
CA LEU A 105 19.62 -15.42 8.31
C LEU A 105 19.53 -14.03 8.94
N GLU A 106 19.17 -13.02 8.16
CA GLU A 106 19.16 -11.61 8.54
C GLU A 106 17.82 -11.12 9.12
N ASN A 107 16.73 -11.86 8.90
CA ASN A 107 15.36 -11.43 9.22
C ASN A 107 14.68 -12.31 10.28
N GLN A 108 15.46 -12.88 11.21
CA GLN A 108 14.92 -13.54 12.41
C GLN A 108 14.60 -12.49 13.47
N GLU A 109 13.42 -12.59 14.07
CA GLU A 109 12.97 -11.68 15.13
C GLU A 109 13.73 -11.92 16.45
N GLY A 110 13.59 -10.97 17.38
CA GLY A 110 14.26 -11.03 18.68
C GLY A 110 13.87 -12.24 19.54
N ASP A 111 12.65 -12.75 19.36
CA ASP A 111 12.11 -13.93 20.06
C ASP A 111 12.48 -15.27 19.39
N GLY A 112 13.22 -15.23 18.28
CA GLY A 112 13.63 -16.42 17.52
C GLY A 112 12.67 -16.83 16.40
N SER A 113 11.52 -16.16 16.27
CA SER A 113 10.57 -16.46 15.21
C SER A 113 10.92 -15.79 13.87
N TRP A 114 10.22 -16.20 12.81
CA TRP A 114 10.16 -15.46 11.55
C TRP A 114 8.72 -15.08 11.25
N GLY A 115 8.52 -13.84 10.82
CA GLY A 115 7.20 -13.27 10.59
C GLY A 115 7.03 -11.97 11.37
N SER A 116 6.29 -11.03 10.82
CA SER A 116 6.21 -9.67 11.33
C SER A 116 5.19 -9.56 12.47
N ASP A 117 5.60 -8.93 13.58
CA ASP A 117 4.74 -8.51 14.71
C ASP A 117 4.16 -7.10 14.51
N ASP A 118 4.48 -6.42 13.39
CA ASP A 118 4.17 -4.99 13.17
C ASP A 118 2.72 -4.70 12.75
N SER A 119 1.85 -5.71 12.64
CA SER A 119 0.43 -5.48 12.36
C SER A 119 -0.36 -5.43 13.67
N TYR A 120 -0.82 -4.23 14.02
CA TYR A 120 -1.81 -3.93 15.07
C TYR A 120 -3.13 -4.73 15.00
N SER A 121 -3.25 -5.70 14.09
CA SER A 121 -4.33 -6.66 14.01
C SER A 121 -3.78 -8.02 13.59
N GLU A 122 -3.93 -9.01 14.47
CA GLU A 122 -3.83 -10.45 14.21
C GLU A 122 -2.42 -11.06 14.22
N PHE A 123 -1.83 -11.11 15.41
CA PHE A 123 -0.88 -12.18 15.75
C PHE A 123 -1.54 -13.55 15.50
N SER A 124 -1.12 -14.23 14.45
CA SER A 124 -1.53 -15.60 14.14
C SER A 124 -0.41 -16.55 14.55
N LEU A 125 -0.61 -17.28 15.66
CA LEU A 125 0.33 -18.34 16.08
C LEU A 125 0.58 -19.35 14.96
N ALA A 126 -0.44 -19.65 14.15
CA ALA A 126 -0.31 -20.58 13.03
C ALA A 126 0.69 -20.06 11.99
N ASP A 127 0.60 -18.78 11.62
CA ASP A 127 1.51 -18.19 10.63
C ASP A 127 2.93 -18.09 11.17
N GLN A 128 3.09 -17.67 12.42
CA GLN A 128 4.40 -17.59 13.05
C GLN A 128 5.07 -18.98 13.13
N LEU A 129 4.32 -20.02 13.52
CA LEU A 129 4.82 -21.38 13.56
C LEU A 129 5.19 -21.90 12.16
N LEU A 130 4.35 -21.66 11.15
CA LEU A 130 4.61 -22.09 9.78
C LEU A 130 5.84 -21.41 9.19
N ASN A 131 5.93 -20.08 9.33
CA ASN A 131 7.08 -19.30 8.89
C ASN A 131 8.37 -19.76 9.57
N THR A 132 8.35 -19.88 10.90
CA THR A 132 9.52 -20.26 11.70
C THR A 132 9.98 -21.67 11.36
N LEU A 133 9.07 -22.64 11.29
CA LEU A 133 9.43 -24.01 10.94
C LEU A 133 10.00 -24.10 9.53
N ALA A 134 9.39 -23.41 8.55
CA ALA A 134 9.90 -23.39 7.19
C ALA A 134 11.33 -22.82 7.11
N CYS A 135 11.59 -21.71 7.81
CA CYS A 135 12.91 -21.09 7.88
C CYS A 135 13.95 -22.01 8.54
N ILE A 136 13.62 -22.65 9.66
CA ILE A 136 14.49 -23.63 10.31
C ILE A 136 14.82 -24.79 9.37
N LEU A 137 13.81 -25.35 8.69
CA LEU A 137 14.04 -26.46 7.74
C LEU A 137 14.95 -26.06 6.59
N ALA A 138 14.86 -24.81 6.10
CA ALA A 138 15.75 -24.31 5.06
C ALA A 138 17.19 -24.13 5.57
N LEU A 139 17.38 -23.62 6.79
CA LEU A 139 18.70 -23.47 7.40
C LEU A 139 19.36 -24.84 7.65
N VAL A 140 18.60 -25.79 8.17
CA VAL A 140 19.06 -27.16 8.43
C VAL A 140 19.42 -27.88 7.14
N SER A 141 18.65 -27.73 6.06
CA SER A 141 18.95 -28.42 4.79
C SER A 141 20.29 -28.00 4.17
N TRP A 142 20.81 -26.83 4.55
CA TRP A 142 22.10 -26.30 4.07
C TRP A 142 23.17 -26.25 5.17
N GLU A 143 22.90 -26.83 6.34
CA GLU A 143 23.80 -26.83 7.51
C GLU A 143 24.28 -25.41 7.90
N ARG A 144 23.43 -24.39 7.72
CA ARG A 144 23.76 -22.98 8.00
C ARG A 144 22.94 -22.43 9.17
N GLY A 145 23.39 -21.32 9.74
CA GLY A 145 22.59 -20.55 10.71
C GLY A 145 22.30 -21.29 12.02
N GLN A 146 23.24 -22.10 12.53
CA GLN A 146 23.04 -22.89 13.76
C GLN A 146 22.62 -22.04 14.96
N HIS A 147 23.08 -20.79 15.05
CA HIS A 147 22.62 -19.88 16.09
C HIS A 147 21.13 -19.56 15.96
N ASN A 148 20.67 -19.26 14.75
CA ASN A 148 19.27 -18.97 14.46
C ASN A 148 18.37 -20.19 14.71
N VAL A 149 18.85 -21.39 14.40
CA VAL A 149 18.13 -22.66 14.63
C VAL A 149 17.96 -22.98 16.12
N ASN A 150 18.87 -22.53 16.98
CA ASN A 150 18.90 -22.87 18.40
C ASN A 150 18.40 -21.75 19.34
N LYS A 151 17.86 -20.66 18.78
CA LYS A 151 17.14 -19.65 19.57
C LYS A 151 15.76 -20.19 19.94
#